data_AF-A0A2D6R6F3-F1
#
_entry.id   AF-A0A2D6R6F3-F1
#
_cell.length_a   1.000
_cell.length_b   1.000
_cell.length_c   1.000
_cell.angle_alpha   90.00
_cell.angle_beta   90.00
_cell.angle_gamma   90.00
#
_symmetry.space_group_name_H-M   'P 1'
#
loop_
_entity.id
_entity.type
_entity.pdbx_description
1 polymer ?
#
loop_
_entity_poly.entity_id
_entity_poly.type
_entity_poly.pdbx_seq_one_letter_code
_entity_poly.pdbx_strand_id
1 'polypeptide(L)'
;MEGLKNLSKEQLHKILAALVLSDGHLYKHKGKPRSIRLSTSHFGEDQHRLFRYLCYELFGKDIKTRKSTAPSSKQRLLISTFNSVKFVPTLYSLCPEYNTTPGKLSKAEFLKIPQPNLQFILNETKELQWLFLRTYFDFDGSISPSIKLKHKLDKKGQRVYEYYQVQFECEIKISETNPSLVKDLILLCTQLGLSAKMKRDNRNWSEISGICITQRESVRKFLDQGGPITKVKVSGKSNRFKGISKIKICKFLNKLIQDEKIIWSKSFSNKNDALEYQEKVNKFLVKLIKKE
;
A
#
# COMPACT_ATOMS: atom_id res chain seq x y z
N MET A 1 -8.92 -2.84 -13.59
CA MET A 1 -8.54 -3.98 -14.46
C MET A 1 -8.37 -3.58 -15.92
N GLU A 2 -9.00 -2.51 -16.42
CA GLU A 2 -8.87 -2.07 -17.81
C GLU A 2 -7.41 -1.83 -18.25
N GLY A 3 -6.60 -1.17 -17.41
CA GLY A 3 -5.16 -0.98 -17.66
C GLY A 3 -4.30 -2.25 -17.69
N LEU A 4 -4.88 -3.44 -17.45
CA LEU A 4 -4.18 -4.72 -17.59
C LEU A 4 -4.46 -5.39 -18.95
N LYS A 5 -5.56 -5.05 -19.63
CA LYS A 5 -6.04 -5.77 -20.82
C LYS A 5 -5.08 -5.68 -22.01
N ASN A 6 -4.30 -4.61 -22.08
CA ASN A 6 -3.40 -4.32 -23.19
C ASN A 6 -1.94 -4.72 -22.90
N LEU A 7 -1.69 -5.37 -21.76
CA LEU A 7 -0.34 -5.75 -21.37
C LEU A 7 0.08 -7.06 -22.03
N SER A 8 1.36 -7.15 -22.39
CA SER A 8 1.95 -8.41 -22.82
C SER A 8 1.97 -9.41 -21.64
N LYS A 9 2.13 -10.71 -21.94
CA LYS A 9 2.30 -11.73 -20.90
C LYS A 9 3.52 -11.43 -20.03
N GLU A 10 4.59 -10.91 -20.58
CA GLU A 10 5.77 -10.52 -19.81
C GLU A 10 5.45 -9.40 -18.80
N GLN A 11 4.72 -8.39 -19.23
CA GLN A 11 4.29 -7.29 -18.36
C GLN A 11 3.31 -7.75 -17.27
N LEU A 12 2.34 -8.60 -17.62
CA LEU A 12 1.43 -9.22 -16.65
C LEU A 12 2.19 -10.08 -15.62
N HIS A 13 3.28 -10.71 -16.03
CA HIS A 13 4.13 -11.51 -15.14
C HIS A 13 4.85 -10.62 -14.11
N LYS A 14 5.28 -9.42 -14.50
CA LYS A 14 5.83 -8.40 -13.59
C LYS A 14 4.76 -7.88 -12.61
N ILE A 15 3.51 -7.72 -13.05
CA ILE A 15 2.38 -7.37 -12.17
C ILE A 15 2.03 -8.50 -11.19
N LEU A 16 2.09 -9.77 -11.63
CA LEU A 16 1.95 -10.92 -10.74
C LEU A 16 3.08 -10.94 -9.69
N ALA A 17 4.32 -10.65 -10.09
CA ALA A 17 5.43 -10.55 -9.14
C ALA A 17 5.20 -9.48 -8.07
N ALA A 18 4.59 -8.33 -8.42
CA ALA A 18 4.19 -7.30 -7.46
C ALA A 18 3.28 -7.87 -6.36
N LEU A 19 2.24 -8.62 -6.77
CA LEU A 19 1.30 -9.27 -5.85
C LEU A 19 2.00 -10.30 -4.96
N VAL A 20 2.89 -11.10 -5.53
CA VAL A 20 3.60 -12.15 -4.79
C VAL A 20 4.58 -11.57 -3.78
N LEU A 21 5.27 -10.47 -4.12
CA LEU A 21 6.19 -9.78 -3.22
C LEU A 21 5.49 -9.01 -2.10
N SER A 22 4.25 -8.58 -2.31
CA SER A 22 3.48 -7.86 -1.30
C SER A 22 2.80 -8.81 -0.30
N ASP A 23 1.59 -9.30 -0.62
CA ASP A 23 0.72 -10.06 0.30
C ASP A 23 0.53 -11.52 -0.16
N GLY A 24 1.23 -11.90 -1.24
CA GLY A 24 1.31 -13.26 -1.71
C GLY A 24 2.39 -14.08 -0.99
N HIS A 25 2.31 -15.39 -1.15
CA HIS A 25 3.33 -16.30 -0.64
C HIS A 25 3.61 -17.40 -1.66
N LEU A 26 4.89 -17.61 -1.95
CA LEU A 26 5.36 -18.66 -2.83
C LEU A 26 5.78 -19.87 -2.01
N TYR A 27 5.03 -20.97 -2.10
CA TYR A 27 5.34 -22.22 -1.41
C TYR A 27 6.28 -23.09 -2.24
N LYS A 28 7.34 -23.55 -1.57
CA LYS A 28 8.25 -24.59 -2.07
C LYS A 28 7.89 -25.95 -1.44
N HIS A 29 7.94 -27.02 -2.23
CA HIS A 29 7.84 -28.40 -1.74
C HIS A 29 9.13 -29.14 -2.10
N LYS A 30 9.84 -29.67 -1.10
CA LYS A 30 11.17 -30.28 -1.28
C LYS A 30 12.12 -29.37 -2.07
N GLY A 31 12.15 -28.08 -1.71
CA GLY A 31 12.97 -27.05 -2.37
C GLY A 31 12.42 -26.52 -3.70
N LYS A 32 11.42 -27.18 -4.31
CA LYS A 32 10.89 -26.79 -5.63
C LYS A 32 9.67 -25.88 -5.52
N PRO A 33 9.64 -24.72 -6.22
CA PRO A 33 8.46 -23.87 -6.31
C PRO A 33 7.23 -24.64 -6.80
N ARG A 34 6.13 -24.58 -6.06
CA ARG A 34 4.93 -25.38 -6.35
C ARG A 34 3.65 -24.57 -6.46
N SER A 35 3.49 -23.56 -5.61
CA SER A 35 2.24 -22.79 -5.58
C SER A 35 2.43 -21.36 -5.13
N ILE A 36 1.53 -20.51 -5.59
CA ILE A 36 1.34 -19.15 -5.12
C ILE A 36 0.05 -19.15 -4.31
N ARG A 37 0.09 -18.55 -3.12
CA ARG A 37 -1.09 -18.36 -2.28
C ARG A 37 -1.25 -16.89 -1.94
N LEU A 38 -2.47 -16.41 -2.07
CA LEU A 38 -2.90 -15.12 -1.55
C LEU A 38 -3.87 -15.38 -0.39
N SER A 39 -3.68 -14.70 0.74
CA SER A 39 -4.54 -14.83 1.92
C SER A 39 -4.90 -13.46 2.46
N THR A 40 -6.14 -13.02 2.24
CA THR A 40 -6.62 -11.71 2.68
C THR A 40 -7.78 -11.84 3.66
N SER A 41 -8.16 -10.75 4.31
CA SER A 41 -9.47 -10.67 4.97
C SER A 41 -10.60 -10.75 3.93
N HIS A 42 -11.83 -11.05 4.33
CA HIS A 42 -12.98 -11.02 3.42
C HIS A 42 -13.21 -9.68 2.66
N PHE A 43 -12.59 -8.58 3.10
CA PHE A 43 -12.62 -7.29 2.39
C PHE A 43 -11.69 -7.23 1.16
N GLY A 44 -10.86 -8.25 0.93
CA GLY A 44 -9.94 -8.38 -0.19
C GLY A 44 -10.49 -9.14 -1.40
N GLU A 45 -11.81 -9.28 -1.55
CA GLU A 45 -12.39 -10.07 -2.65
C GLU A 45 -11.90 -9.62 -4.05
N ASP A 46 -11.79 -8.31 -4.29
CA ASP A 46 -11.31 -7.80 -5.58
C ASP A 46 -9.81 -8.05 -5.82
N GLN A 47 -9.01 -8.19 -4.76
CA GLN A 47 -7.62 -8.64 -4.87
C GLN A 47 -7.53 -10.09 -5.33
N HIS A 48 -8.43 -10.95 -4.83
CA HIS A 48 -8.51 -12.34 -5.28
C HIS A 48 -9.00 -12.45 -6.74
N ARG A 49 -9.92 -11.56 -7.17
CA ARG A 49 -10.34 -11.48 -8.57
C ARG A 49 -9.18 -11.06 -9.48
N LEU A 50 -8.38 -10.09 -9.06
CA LEU A 50 -7.15 -9.71 -9.76
C LEU A 50 -6.17 -10.89 -9.84
N PHE A 51 -5.95 -11.60 -8.74
CA PHE A 51 -5.07 -12.77 -8.73
C PHE A 51 -5.55 -13.86 -9.71
N ARG A 52 -6.87 -14.15 -9.72
CA ARG A 52 -7.48 -15.10 -10.66
C ARG A 52 -7.23 -14.67 -12.11
N TYR A 53 -7.51 -13.41 -12.41
CA TYR A 53 -7.30 -12.84 -13.73
C TYR A 53 -5.85 -13.00 -14.18
N LEU A 54 -4.87 -12.58 -13.36
CA LEU A 54 -3.45 -12.69 -13.69
C LEU A 54 -3.04 -14.14 -13.96
N CYS A 55 -3.46 -15.10 -13.12
CA CYS A 55 -3.15 -16.51 -13.33
C CYS A 55 -3.78 -17.08 -14.61
N TYR A 56 -5.01 -16.69 -14.92
CA TYR A 56 -5.70 -17.14 -16.12
C TYR A 56 -5.04 -16.59 -17.38
N GLU A 57 -4.77 -15.28 -17.45
CA GLU A 57 -4.15 -14.65 -18.62
C GLU A 57 -2.71 -15.17 -18.88
N LEU A 58 -1.94 -15.38 -17.81
CA LEU A 58 -0.56 -15.86 -17.94
C LEU A 58 -0.49 -17.34 -18.31
N PHE A 59 -1.35 -18.16 -17.69
CA PHE A 59 -1.15 -19.61 -17.63
C PHE A 59 -2.32 -20.45 -18.12
N GLY A 60 -3.44 -19.82 -18.50
CA GLY A 60 -4.68 -20.50 -18.93
C GLY A 60 -5.31 -21.36 -17.83
N LYS A 61 -5.04 -21.07 -16.55
CA LYS A 61 -5.44 -21.90 -15.41
C LYS A 61 -6.05 -21.06 -14.30
N ASP A 62 -7.20 -21.51 -13.80
CA ASP A 62 -7.87 -20.88 -12.67
C ASP A 62 -7.20 -21.23 -11.33
N ILE A 63 -7.50 -20.43 -10.31
CA ILE A 63 -7.06 -20.59 -8.93
C ILE A 63 -8.18 -21.24 -8.09
N LYS A 64 -7.79 -21.98 -7.05
CA LYS A 64 -8.75 -22.48 -6.06
C LYS A 64 -8.93 -21.45 -4.96
N THR A 65 -10.16 -20.99 -4.73
CA THR A 65 -10.51 -20.05 -3.65
C THR A 65 -11.33 -20.75 -2.58
N ARG A 66 -11.01 -20.54 -1.31
CA ARG A 66 -11.80 -20.99 -0.16
C ARG A 66 -11.94 -19.89 0.89
N LYS A 67 -13.03 -19.95 1.65
CA LYS A 67 -13.23 -19.15 2.85
C LYS A 67 -12.68 -19.92 4.05
N SER A 68 -12.05 -19.22 4.98
CA SER A 68 -11.56 -19.79 6.23
C SER A 68 -11.81 -18.81 7.37
N THR A 69 -11.68 -19.28 8.61
CA THR A 69 -11.72 -18.44 9.80
C THR A 69 -10.40 -18.58 10.52
N ALA A 70 -9.74 -17.44 10.81
CA ALA A 70 -8.51 -17.43 11.60
C ALA A 70 -8.79 -18.01 13.00
N PRO A 71 -8.04 -19.04 13.45
CA PRO A 71 -8.31 -19.70 14.73
C PRO A 71 -8.28 -18.75 15.93
N SER A 72 -7.34 -17.80 15.94
CA SER A 72 -7.12 -16.88 17.07
C SER A 72 -8.05 -15.66 17.06
N SER A 73 -8.24 -15.01 15.89
CA SER A 73 -8.98 -13.75 15.80
C SER A 73 -10.45 -13.90 15.40
N LYS A 74 -10.90 -15.14 15.09
CA LYS A 74 -12.20 -15.43 14.46
C LYS A 74 -12.46 -14.62 13.19
N GLN A 75 -11.40 -14.06 12.58
CA GLN A 75 -11.51 -13.22 11.40
C GLN A 75 -11.79 -14.08 10.17
N ARG A 76 -12.79 -13.69 9.37
CA ARG A 76 -13.08 -14.33 8.08
C ARG A 76 -11.99 -13.98 7.06
N LEU A 77 -11.36 -15.02 6.53
CA LEU A 77 -10.29 -14.97 5.54
C LEU A 77 -10.75 -15.52 4.20
N LEU A 78 -10.18 -14.98 3.13
CA LEU A 78 -10.22 -15.53 1.79
C LEU A 78 -8.82 -16.04 1.45
N ILE A 79 -8.74 -17.29 1.01
CA ILE A 79 -7.48 -17.93 0.63
C ILE A 79 -7.64 -18.39 -0.81
N SER A 80 -6.80 -17.89 -1.70
CA SER A 80 -6.72 -18.40 -3.07
C SER A 80 -5.35 -18.99 -3.34
N THR A 81 -5.31 -20.12 -4.05
CA THR A 81 -4.07 -20.84 -4.36
C THR A 81 -4.01 -21.22 -5.83
N PHE A 82 -2.92 -20.86 -6.48
CA PHE A 82 -2.52 -21.33 -7.80
C PHE A 82 -1.46 -22.42 -7.64
N ASN A 83 -1.69 -23.62 -8.20
CA ASN A 83 -0.74 -24.73 -8.11
C ASN A 83 -0.18 -25.05 -9.50
N SER A 84 1.12 -24.88 -9.71
CA SER A 84 1.77 -25.26 -10.95
C SER A 84 3.29 -25.39 -10.79
N VAL A 85 3.80 -26.61 -10.87
CA VAL A 85 5.25 -26.86 -10.89
C VAL A 85 5.94 -26.38 -12.17
N LYS A 86 5.17 -26.17 -13.25
CA LYS A 86 5.68 -25.68 -14.54
C LYS A 86 5.79 -24.16 -14.56
N PHE A 87 4.79 -23.47 -14.00
CA PHE A 87 4.65 -22.02 -14.15
C PHE A 87 5.15 -21.22 -12.96
N VAL A 88 5.01 -21.72 -11.73
CA VAL A 88 5.51 -20.97 -10.56
C VAL A 88 7.03 -20.71 -10.63
N PRO A 89 7.88 -21.62 -11.14
CA PRO A 89 9.31 -21.34 -11.29
C PRO A 89 9.64 -20.15 -12.19
N THR A 90 8.76 -19.76 -13.13
CA THR A 90 9.06 -18.63 -14.03
C THR A 90 9.16 -17.32 -13.28
N LEU A 91 8.53 -17.17 -12.12
CA LEU A 91 8.66 -15.97 -11.29
C LEU A 91 10.11 -15.72 -10.84
N TYR A 92 10.93 -16.77 -10.70
CA TYR A 92 12.33 -16.65 -10.31
C TYR A 92 13.21 -16.05 -11.41
N SER A 93 12.70 -15.92 -12.65
CA SER A 93 13.41 -15.16 -13.69
C SER A 93 13.36 -13.65 -13.47
N LEU A 94 12.41 -13.16 -12.66
CA LEU A 94 12.25 -11.74 -12.34
C LEU A 94 12.98 -11.35 -11.06
N CYS A 95 12.98 -12.24 -10.06
CA CYS A 95 13.49 -11.96 -8.73
C CYS A 95 14.15 -13.21 -8.14
N PRO A 96 15.34 -13.11 -7.51
CA PRO A 96 16.07 -14.27 -7.00
C PRO A 96 15.36 -14.99 -5.85
N GLU A 97 14.55 -14.28 -5.06
CA GLU A 97 13.74 -14.85 -3.98
C GLU A 97 12.46 -14.04 -3.76
N TYR A 98 11.43 -14.65 -3.19
CA TYR A 98 10.13 -14.02 -2.88
C TYR A 98 9.79 -14.04 -1.38
N ASN A 99 10.64 -14.63 -0.54
CA ASN A 99 10.50 -14.53 0.90
C ASN A 99 10.87 -13.12 1.37
N THR A 100 9.91 -12.39 1.92
CA THR A 100 10.11 -11.02 2.44
C THR A 100 10.42 -10.98 3.94
N THR A 101 10.33 -12.12 4.63
CA THR A 101 10.54 -12.23 6.08
C THR A 101 11.42 -13.44 6.42
N PRO A 102 12.12 -13.42 7.57
CA PRO A 102 13.09 -14.46 7.94
C PRO A 102 12.46 -15.84 8.22
N GLY A 103 11.17 -15.91 8.54
CA GLY A 103 10.49 -17.15 8.88
C GLY A 103 11.12 -17.83 10.09
N LYS A 104 11.83 -18.94 9.86
CA LYS A 104 12.54 -19.70 10.91
C LYS A 104 14.02 -19.33 11.07
N LEU A 105 14.57 -18.52 10.16
CA LEU A 105 15.96 -18.09 10.20
C LEU A 105 16.13 -16.94 11.20
N SER A 106 17.34 -16.75 11.73
CA SER A 106 17.71 -15.50 12.40
C SER A 106 17.79 -14.34 11.40
N LYS A 107 17.70 -13.10 11.89
CA LYS A 107 17.90 -11.87 11.07
C LYS A 107 19.24 -11.92 10.33
N ALA A 108 20.32 -12.33 11.00
CA ALA A 108 21.66 -12.37 10.42
C ALA A 108 21.79 -13.42 9.32
N GLU A 109 21.21 -14.62 9.49
CA GLU A 109 21.20 -15.66 8.45
C GLU A 109 20.35 -15.24 7.26
N PHE A 110 19.16 -14.69 7.52
CA PHE A 110 18.25 -14.24 6.46
C PHE A 110 18.88 -13.15 5.59
N LEU A 111 19.65 -12.23 6.15
CA LEU A 111 20.29 -11.16 5.37
C LEU A 111 21.52 -11.63 4.57
N LYS A 112 22.03 -12.86 4.81
CA LYS A 112 23.15 -13.45 4.06
C LYS A 112 22.71 -14.22 2.81
N ILE A 113 21.44 -14.61 2.71
CA ILE A 113 20.90 -15.30 1.52
C ILE A 113 20.43 -14.28 0.47
N PRO A 114 20.22 -14.68 -0.81
CA PRO A 114 19.70 -13.78 -1.84
C PRO A 114 18.40 -13.11 -1.42
N GLN A 115 18.35 -11.79 -1.52
CA GLN A 115 17.20 -10.98 -1.11
C GLN A 115 16.24 -10.71 -2.27
N PRO A 116 14.93 -10.59 -2.00
CA PRO A 116 13.99 -10.08 -2.99
C PRO A 116 14.38 -8.65 -3.42
N ASN A 117 14.13 -8.30 -4.67
CA ASN A 117 14.40 -6.98 -5.23
C ASN A 117 13.39 -6.62 -6.33
N LEU A 118 13.37 -5.37 -6.75
CA LEU A 118 12.47 -4.83 -7.78
C LEU A 118 13.20 -4.42 -9.06
N GLN A 119 14.41 -4.93 -9.32
CA GLN A 119 15.21 -4.49 -10.47
C GLN A 119 14.49 -4.70 -11.81
N PHE A 120 13.66 -5.74 -11.91
CA PHE A 120 12.87 -6.06 -13.10
C PHE A 120 11.79 -5.03 -13.47
N ILE A 121 11.43 -4.11 -12.56
CA ILE A 121 10.45 -3.04 -12.84
C ILE A 121 11.09 -1.65 -12.93
N LEU A 122 12.26 -1.44 -12.31
CA LEU A 122 12.95 -0.15 -12.30
C LEU A 122 13.41 0.33 -13.70
N ASN A 123 13.52 -0.58 -14.67
CA ASN A 123 13.91 -0.29 -16.05
C ASN A 123 12.74 -0.30 -17.04
N GLU A 124 11.51 -0.46 -16.55
CA GLU A 124 10.31 -0.51 -17.39
C GLU A 124 9.74 0.88 -17.70
N THR A 125 8.75 0.92 -18.60
CA THR A 125 8.04 2.16 -18.90
C THR A 125 7.36 2.75 -17.65
N LYS A 126 7.23 4.08 -17.61
CA LYS A 126 6.60 4.77 -16.48
C LYS A 126 5.17 4.27 -16.22
N GLU A 127 4.45 3.91 -17.26
CA GLU A 127 3.09 3.37 -17.17
C GLU A 127 3.09 2.04 -16.41
N LEU A 128 4.03 1.14 -16.73
CA LEU A 128 4.13 -0.15 -16.05
C LEU A 128 4.65 0.00 -14.62
N GLN A 129 5.60 0.90 -14.38
CA GLN A 129 6.08 1.26 -13.05
C GLN A 129 4.95 1.78 -12.15
N TRP A 130 4.11 2.68 -12.67
CA TRP A 130 2.92 3.16 -11.97
C TRP A 130 1.96 2.02 -11.67
N LEU A 131 1.69 1.16 -12.65
CA LEU A 131 0.78 0.05 -12.48
C LEU A 131 1.29 -0.96 -11.44
N PHE A 132 2.59 -1.22 -11.43
CA PHE A 132 3.26 -2.03 -10.41
C PHE A 132 3.11 -1.41 -9.02
N LEU A 133 3.45 -0.13 -8.85
CA LEU A 133 3.35 0.56 -7.56
C LEU A 133 1.90 0.56 -7.03
N ARG A 134 0.93 0.82 -7.92
CA ARG A 134 -0.50 0.81 -7.59
C ARG A 134 -1.00 -0.59 -7.23
N THR A 135 -0.46 -1.63 -7.87
CA THR A 135 -0.73 -3.02 -7.51
C THR A 135 -0.16 -3.32 -6.13
N TYR A 136 1.11 -3.01 -5.87
CA TYR A 136 1.72 -3.18 -4.54
C TYR A 136 0.93 -2.46 -3.43
N PHE A 137 0.51 -1.22 -3.69
CA PHE A 137 -0.35 -0.45 -2.80
C PHE A 137 -1.74 -1.08 -2.59
N ASP A 138 -2.29 -1.75 -3.60
CA ASP A 138 -3.58 -2.43 -3.46
C ASP A 138 -3.52 -3.47 -2.33
N PHE A 139 -2.45 -4.25 -2.31
CA PHE A 139 -2.17 -5.32 -1.35
C PHE A 139 -1.69 -4.79 0.02
N ASP A 140 -0.58 -4.06 0.07
CA ASP A 140 0.05 -3.62 1.33
C ASP A 140 -0.08 -2.13 1.63
N GLY A 141 -0.80 -1.41 0.77
CA GLY A 141 -0.95 0.02 0.91
C GLY A 141 -2.04 0.44 1.89
N SER A 142 -1.85 1.60 2.51
CA SER A 142 -2.89 2.31 3.24
C SER A 142 -2.87 3.80 2.94
N ILE A 143 -4.04 4.41 2.90
CA ILE A 143 -4.22 5.86 2.78
C ILE A 143 -4.90 6.38 4.03
N SER A 144 -4.29 7.38 4.66
CA SER A 144 -4.66 7.89 5.97
C SER A 144 -4.85 9.40 5.92
N PRO A 145 -6.04 9.90 5.53
CA PRO A 145 -6.36 11.30 5.72
C PRO A 145 -6.66 11.58 7.20
N SER A 146 -6.09 12.67 7.71
CA SER A 146 -6.15 13.05 9.12
C SER A 146 -6.17 14.56 9.29
N ILE A 147 -6.79 15.02 10.37
CA ILE A 147 -6.72 16.41 10.81
C ILE A 147 -5.88 16.41 12.09
N LYS A 148 -4.71 17.04 12.06
CA LYS A 148 -3.79 17.10 13.19
C LYS A 148 -3.82 18.49 13.83
N LEU A 149 -3.84 18.50 15.15
CA LEU A 149 -3.56 19.69 15.94
C LEU A 149 -2.06 19.74 16.22
N LYS A 150 -1.43 20.84 15.84
CA LYS A 150 -0.01 21.10 16.10
C LYS A 150 0.12 22.32 16.98
N HIS A 151 0.93 22.19 18.02
CA HIS A 151 1.42 23.35 18.77
C HIS A 151 2.63 23.92 18.04
N LYS A 152 2.64 25.23 17.79
CA LYS A 152 3.69 25.91 17.04
C LYS A 152 4.18 27.15 17.78
N LEU A 153 5.49 27.38 17.65
CA LEU A 153 6.19 28.54 18.15
C LEU A 153 6.88 29.20 16.96
N ASP A 154 6.44 30.39 16.59
CA ASP A 154 7.09 31.19 15.55
C ASP A 154 7.83 32.35 16.19
N LYS A 155 9.11 32.54 15.82
CA LYS A 155 9.91 33.68 16.26
C LYS A 155 9.94 34.73 15.15
N LYS A 156 9.45 35.95 15.43
CA LYS A 156 9.59 37.11 14.53
C LYS A 156 10.33 38.21 15.28
N GLY A 157 11.60 38.42 14.90
CA GLY A 157 12.52 39.28 15.65
C GLY A 157 12.80 38.71 17.04
N GLN A 158 12.58 39.53 18.08
CA GLN A 158 12.73 39.11 19.49
C GLN A 158 11.44 38.51 20.10
N ARG A 159 10.30 38.58 19.40
CA ARG A 159 9.01 38.08 19.92
C ARG A 159 8.78 36.62 19.52
N VAL A 160 8.32 35.81 20.47
CA VAL A 160 7.87 34.43 20.26
C VAL A 160 6.34 34.41 20.25
N TYR A 161 5.76 33.86 19.20
CA TYR A 161 4.32 33.71 19.02
C TYR A 161 3.95 32.24 19.18
N GLU A 162 3.16 31.95 20.19
CA GLU A 162 2.60 30.63 20.44
C GLU A 162 1.22 30.52 19.82
N TYR A 163 0.98 29.46 19.06
CA TYR A 163 -0.35 29.19 18.49
C TYR A 163 -0.58 27.72 18.21
N TYR A 164 -1.85 27.39 18.01
CA TYR A 164 -2.35 26.08 17.68
C TYR A 164 -2.79 26.04 16.23
N GLN A 165 -2.25 25.11 15.45
CA GLN A 165 -2.59 24.94 14.04
C GLN A 165 -3.33 23.63 13.83
N VAL A 166 -4.56 23.71 13.33
CA VAL A 166 -5.32 22.56 12.83
C VAL A 166 -5.00 22.39 11.36
N GLN A 167 -4.35 21.28 11.00
CA GLN A 167 -3.85 21.02 9.65
C GLN A 167 -4.41 19.70 9.10
N PHE A 168 -4.84 19.71 7.84
CA PHE A 168 -5.10 18.48 7.09
C PHE A 168 -3.78 17.84 6.64
N GLU A 169 -3.65 16.54 6.87
CA GLU A 169 -2.55 15.73 6.38
C GLU A 169 -3.08 14.45 5.77
N CYS A 170 -2.47 14.03 4.66
CA CYS A 170 -2.74 12.72 4.06
C CYS A 170 -1.43 11.95 3.94
N GLU A 171 -1.43 10.73 4.46
CA GLU A 171 -0.30 9.82 4.40
C GLU A 171 -0.66 8.62 3.54
N ILE A 172 0.16 8.33 2.51
CA ILE A 172 0.13 7.08 1.75
C ILE A 172 1.28 6.23 2.29
N LYS A 173 0.97 5.03 2.76
CA LYS A 173 1.95 4.06 3.24
C LYS A 173 1.90 2.81 2.39
N ILE A 174 3.04 2.15 2.18
CA ILE A 174 3.11 0.76 1.75
C ILE A 174 3.87 0.01 2.83
N SER A 175 3.24 -1.01 3.41
CA SER A 175 3.84 -1.83 4.44
C SER A 175 4.80 -2.84 3.83
N GLU A 176 6.09 -2.70 4.11
CA GLU A 176 7.14 -3.63 3.70
C GLU A 176 8.21 -3.63 4.78
N THR A 177 8.68 -4.81 5.17
CA THR A 177 9.67 -4.95 6.25
C THR A 177 11.03 -5.36 5.71
N ASN A 178 11.12 -5.94 4.51
CA ASN A 178 12.38 -6.30 3.89
C ASN A 178 13.19 -5.05 3.50
N PRO A 179 14.43 -4.87 4.01
CA PRO A 179 15.25 -3.70 3.72
C PRO A 179 15.53 -3.48 2.23
N SER A 180 15.78 -4.55 1.47
CA SER A 180 16.06 -4.46 0.02
C SER A 180 14.85 -3.96 -0.76
N LEU A 181 13.67 -4.52 -0.49
CA LEU A 181 12.43 -4.08 -1.12
C LEU A 181 12.07 -2.64 -0.73
N VAL A 182 12.26 -2.23 0.53
CA VAL A 182 12.03 -0.84 0.95
C VAL A 182 12.92 0.13 0.20
N LYS A 183 14.20 -0.20 0.02
CA LYS A 183 15.13 0.63 -0.75
C LYS A 183 14.67 0.75 -2.21
N ASP A 184 14.33 -0.36 -2.83
CA ASP A 184 13.87 -0.38 -4.22
C ASP A 184 12.52 0.33 -4.41
N LEU A 185 11.60 0.23 -3.44
CA LEU A 185 10.33 0.97 -3.44
C LEU A 185 10.55 2.48 -3.35
N ILE A 186 11.50 2.95 -2.53
CA ILE A 186 11.87 4.37 -2.48
C ILE A 186 12.45 4.83 -3.82
N LEU A 187 13.30 4.02 -4.44
CA LEU A 187 13.88 4.32 -5.75
C LEU A 187 12.79 4.39 -6.83
N LEU A 188 11.89 3.41 -6.88
CA LEU A 188 10.72 3.40 -7.77
C LEU A 188 9.86 4.66 -7.57
N CYS A 189 9.53 5.00 -6.32
CA CYS A 189 8.81 6.23 -6.02
C CYS A 189 9.55 7.47 -6.54
N THR A 190 10.87 7.53 -6.36
CA THR A 190 11.70 8.65 -6.82
C THR A 190 11.68 8.79 -8.35
N GLN A 191 11.82 7.68 -9.09
CA GLN A 191 11.71 7.66 -10.56
C GLN A 191 10.33 8.11 -11.05
N LEU A 192 9.28 7.77 -10.31
CA LEU A 192 7.91 8.23 -10.55
C LEU A 192 7.66 9.67 -10.06
N GLY A 193 8.67 10.36 -9.54
CA GLY A 193 8.61 11.72 -9.01
C GLY A 193 7.74 11.84 -7.76
N LEU A 194 7.84 10.86 -6.87
CA LEU A 194 7.21 10.83 -5.55
C LEU A 194 8.30 10.89 -4.47
N SER A 195 8.11 11.76 -3.47
CA SER A 195 8.93 11.78 -2.27
C SER A 195 8.44 10.75 -1.26
N ALA A 196 9.13 9.61 -1.20
CA ALA A 196 8.89 8.55 -0.24
C ALA A 196 10.02 8.49 0.81
N LYS A 197 9.67 8.23 2.07
CA LYS A 197 10.62 8.03 3.17
C LYS A 197 10.39 6.67 3.82
N MET A 198 11.46 6.02 4.26
CA MET A 198 11.38 4.83 5.09
C MET A 198 10.79 5.18 6.45
N LYS A 199 9.89 4.34 6.95
CA LYS A 199 9.28 4.46 8.28
C LYS A 199 9.76 3.31 9.17
N ARG A 200 10.34 3.64 10.33
CA ARG A 200 10.87 2.66 11.29
C ARG A 200 9.80 2.17 12.26
N ASP A 201 9.92 0.93 12.71
CA ASP A 201 9.13 0.32 13.78
C ASP A 201 9.93 -0.80 14.43
N ASN A 202 10.41 -0.56 15.66
CA ASN A 202 11.29 -1.46 16.41
C ASN A 202 10.64 -2.82 16.76
N ARG A 203 9.32 -2.97 16.55
CA ARG A 203 8.60 -4.23 16.79
C ARG A 203 8.73 -5.21 15.62
N ASN A 204 9.13 -4.74 14.45
CA ASN A 204 9.35 -5.59 13.27
C ASN A 204 10.77 -6.15 13.27
N TRP A 205 10.96 -7.32 12.68
CA TRP A 205 12.25 -8.04 12.63
C TRP A 205 13.40 -7.21 12.04
N SER A 206 13.07 -6.28 11.13
CA SER A 206 14.02 -5.41 10.44
C SER A 206 14.08 -4.00 11.02
N GLU A 207 13.28 -3.67 12.03
CA GLU A 207 13.04 -2.32 12.54
C GLU A 207 12.42 -1.36 11.49
N ILE A 208 11.87 -1.91 10.40
CA ILE A 208 11.23 -1.16 9.31
C ILE A 208 9.74 -1.52 9.25
N SER A 209 8.89 -0.53 9.00
CA SER A 209 7.44 -0.70 8.79
C SER A 209 7.00 -0.49 7.34
N GLY A 210 7.86 0.07 6.49
CA GLY A 210 7.61 0.31 5.08
C GLY A 210 8.02 1.69 4.61
N ILE A 211 7.38 2.15 3.54
CA ILE A 211 7.58 3.49 2.97
C ILE A 211 6.36 4.38 3.22
N CYS A 212 6.60 5.68 3.22
CA CYS A 212 5.63 6.70 3.56
C CYS A 212 5.77 7.92 2.63
N ILE A 213 4.67 8.34 2.02
CA ILE A 213 4.56 9.54 1.17
C ILE A 213 3.60 10.51 1.87
N THR A 214 4.11 11.70 2.21
CA THR A 214 3.37 12.75 2.93
C THR A 214 3.42 14.11 2.24
N GLN A 215 4.39 14.35 1.34
CA GLN A 215 4.46 15.61 0.59
C GLN A 215 3.20 15.75 -0.27
N ARG A 216 2.50 16.88 -0.13
CA ARG A 216 1.20 17.11 -0.78
C ARG A 216 1.23 16.88 -2.29
N GLU A 217 2.27 17.36 -2.97
CA GLU A 217 2.46 17.18 -4.42
C GLU A 217 2.60 15.70 -4.80
N SER A 218 3.38 14.94 -4.03
CA SER A 218 3.54 13.50 -4.24
C SER A 218 2.24 12.74 -3.95
N VAL A 219 1.53 13.11 -2.89
CA VAL A 219 0.20 12.55 -2.59
C VAL A 219 -0.77 12.82 -3.74
N ARG A 220 -0.86 14.07 -4.20
CA ARG A 220 -1.69 14.45 -5.35
C ARG A 220 -1.34 13.63 -6.58
N LYS A 221 -0.05 13.56 -6.93
CA LYS A 221 0.44 12.79 -8.08
C LYS A 221 0.02 11.32 -8.02
N PHE A 222 0.13 10.68 -6.85
CA PHE A 222 -0.33 9.31 -6.66
C PHE A 222 -1.86 9.17 -6.83
N LEU A 223 -2.63 10.13 -6.34
CA LEU A 223 -4.09 10.14 -6.45
C LEU A 223 -4.57 10.38 -7.88
N ASP A 224 -3.87 11.24 -8.64
CA ASP A 224 -4.13 11.48 -10.06
C ASP A 224 -3.91 10.22 -10.90
N GLN A 225 -3.03 9.32 -10.47
CA GLN A 225 -2.86 8.00 -11.07
C GLN A 225 -3.98 7.00 -10.70
N GLY A 226 -4.96 7.41 -9.88
CA GLY A 226 -6.13 6.62 -9.52
C GLY A 226 -5.98 5.77 -8.26
N GLY A 227 -4.83 5.84 -7.56
CA GLY A 227 -4.59 5.09 -6.33
C GLY A 227 -4.55 3.56 -6.55
N PRO A 228 -5.27 2.74 -5.76
CA PRO A 228 -5.26 1.28 -5.93
C PRO A 228 -5.77 0.84 -7.30
N ILE A 229 -5.45 -0.39 -7.69
CA ILE A 229 -5.88 -0.98 -8.98
C ILE A 229 -7.23 -1.72 -8.87
N THR A 230 -7.61 -2.15 -7.66
CA THR A 230 -8.86 -2.85 -7.37
C THR A 230 -9.78 -2.05 -6.44
N LYS A 231 -11.02 -2.52 -6.26
CA LYS A 231 -11.98 -1.91 -5.32
C LYS A 231 -11.84 -2.45 -3.89
N VAL A 232 -10.64 -2.93 -3.51
CA VAL A 232 -10.32 -3.43 -2.16
C VAL A 232 -10.83 -2.49 -1.06
N LYS A 233 -11.41 -3.08 -0.01
CA LYS A 233 -12.02 -2.35 1.10
C LYS A 233 -11.12 -2.32 2.32
N VAL A 234 -11.27 -1.27 3.14
CA VAL A 234 -10.55 -1.16 4.42
C VAL A 234 -11.04 -2.23 5.39
N SER A 235 -10.14 -3.10 5.84
CA SER A 235 -10.49 -4.36 6.51
C SER A 235 -10.83 -4.27 8.01
N GLY A 236 -10.52 -3.15 8.67
CA GLY A 236 -10.94 -2.90 10.05
C GLY A 236 -9.87 -2.28 10.97
N LYS A 237 -8.60 -2.19 10.55
CA LYS A 237 -7.56 -1.46 11.29
C LYS A 237 -7.91 0.03 11.50
N SER A 238 -8.79 0.57 10.66
CA SER A 238 -9.39 1.90 10.82
C SER A 238 -10.90 1.76 10.91
N ASN A 239 -11.47 1.92 12.11
CA ASN A 239 -12.91 1.97 12.31
C ASN A 239 -13.56 3.14 11.53
N ARG A 240 -12.80 4.21 11.29
CA ARG A 240 -13.24 5.41 10.57
C ARG A 240 -13.70 5.10 9.14
N PHE A 241 -13.00 4.22 8.44
CA PHE A 241 -13.20 3.93 7.01
C PHE A 241 -13.49 2.46 6.70
N LYS A 242 -13.70 1.62 7.73
CA LYS A 242 -13.97 0.19 7.57
C LYS A 242 -15.09 -0.06 6.54
N GLY A 243 -14.85 -0.97 5.61
CA GLY A 243 -15.80 -1.35 4.56
C GLY A 243 -15.88 -0.41 3.36
N ILE A 244 -15.27 0.78 3.41
CA ILE A 244 -15.17 1.70 2.27
C ILE A 244 -14.03 1.24 1.37
N SER A 245 -14.22 1.31 0.05
CA SER A 245 -13.16 0.96 -0.91
C SER A 245 -12.06 2.01 -0.91
N LYS A 246 -10.79 1.58 -1.00
CA LYS A 246 -9.64 2.50 -1.07
C LYS A 246 -9.74 3.44 -2.28
N ILE A 247 -10.25 2.96 -3.42
CA ILE A 247 -10.51 3.80 -4.61
C ILE A 247 -11.46 4.96 -4.29
N LYS A 248 -12.56 4.72 -3.57
CA LYS A 248 -13.50 5.80 -3.20
C LYS A 248 -12.81 6.86 -2.33
N ILE A 249 -12.01 6.41 -1.35
CA ILE A 249 -11.23 7.31 -0.51
C ILE A 249 -10.26 8.13 -1.37
N CYS A 250 -9.51 7.50 -2.28
CA CYS A 250 -8.58 8.20 -3.17
C CYS A 250 -9.28 9.22 -4.07
N LYS A 251 -10.41 8.87 -4.69
CA LYS A 251 -11.19 9.78 -5.55
C LYS A 251 -11.67 11.01 -4.78
N PHE A 252 -12.24 10.79 -3.60
CA PHE A 252 -12.67 11.88 -2.73
C PHE A 252 -11.49 12.79 -2.34
N LEU A 253 -10.37 12.20 -1.93
CA LEU A 253 -9.18 12.97 -1.56
C LEU A 253 -8.60 13.74 -2.73
N ASN A 254 -8.67 13.20 -3.95
CA ASN A 254 -8.22 13.93 -5.13
C ASN A 254 -9.06 15.20 -5.36
N LYS A 255 -10.40 15.07 -5.33
CA LYS A 255 -11.32 16.21 -5.40
C LYS A 255 -11.02 17.24 -4.30
N LEU A 256 -10.84 16.77 -3.07
CA LEU A 256 -10.50 17.62 -1.93
C LEU A 256 -9.19 18.39 -2.16
N ILE A 257 -8.13 17.73 -2.62
CA ILE A 257 -6.80 18.33 -2.81
C ILE A 257 -6.78 19.36 -3.96
N GLN A 258 -7.64 19.17 -4.95
CA GLN A 258 -7.82 20.06 -6.09
C GLN A 258 -8.74 21.26 -5.81
N ASP A 259 -9.56 21.22 -4.75
CA ASP A 259 -10.43 22.32 -4.38
C ASP A 259 -9.64 23.47 -3.72
N GLU A 260 -9.47 24.56 -4.47
CA GLU A 260 -8.74 25.76 -4.03
C GLU A 260 -9.43 26.49 -2.87
N LYS A 261 -10.73 26.24 -2.65
CA LYS A 261 -11.48 26.87 -1.55
C LYS A 261 -11.18 26.24 -0.19
N ILE A 262 -10.46 25.10 -0.16
CA ILE A 262 -10.18 24.38 1.06
C ILE A 262 -8.99 24.99 1.79
N ILE A 263 -9.24 25.45 3.01
CA ILE A 263 -8.21 25.91 3.95
C ILE A 263 -7.53 24.68 4.55
N TRP A 264 -6.31 24.40 4.08
CA TRP A 264 -5.50 23.24 4.51
C TRP A 264 -4.99 23.32 5.94
N SER A 265 -4.93 24.54 6.48
CA SER A 265 -4.53 24.79 7.85
C SER A 265 -5.20 26.05 8.39
N LYS A 266 -5.72 25.98 9.62
CA LYS A 266 -6.25 27.14 10.35
C LYS A 266 -5.53 27.29 11.68
N SER A 267 -5.12 28.50 12.02
CA SER A 267 -4.41 28.82 13.25
C SER A 267 -5.34 29.45 14.29
N PHE A 268 -5.06 29.20 15.55
CA PHE A 268 -5.83 29.64 16.71
C PHE A 268 -4.87 30.06 17.82
N SER A 269 -5.21 31.12 18.55
CA SER A 269 -4.50 31.51 19.77
C SER A 269 -4.85 30.61 20.95
N ASN A 270 -6.06 30.04 20.96
CA ASN A 270 -6.58 29.18 22.03
C ASN A 270 -6.64 27.70 21.61
N LYS A 271 -6.23 26.80 22.52
CA LYS A 271 -6.23 25.34 22.29
C LYS A 271 -7.63 24.75 22.18
N ASN A 272 -8.59 25.21 22.99
CA ASN A 272 -9.96 24.68 23.01
C ASN A 272 -10.68 24.99 21.71
N ASP A 273 -10.57 26.22 21.21
CA ASP A 273 -11.12 26.61 19.90
C ASP A 273 -10.53 25.76 18.77
N ALA A 274 -9.22 25.49 18.84
CA ALA A 274 -8.55 24.62 17.88
C ALA A 274 -9.05 23.17 17.95
N LEU A 275 -9.30 22.64 19.14
CA LEU A 275 -9.86 21.30 19.34
C LEU A 275 -11.30 21.19 18.83
N GLU A 276 -12.15 22.16 19.14
CA GLU A 276 -13.54 22.19 18.64
C GLU A 276 -13.56 22.23 17.10
N TYR A 277 -12.73 23.10 16.51
CA TYR A 277 -12.59 23.17 15.06
C TYR A 277 -12.04 21.85 14.47
N GLN A 278 -11.03 21.24 15.10
CA GLN A 278 -10.48 19.95 14.67
C GLN A 278 -11.55 18.86 14.65
N GLU A 279 -12.38 18.77 15.70
CA GLU A 279 -13.45 17.78 15.78
C GLU A 279 -14.52 18.01 14.71
N LYS A 280 -14.94 19.27 14.52
CA LYS A 280 -15.90 19.66 13.48
C LYS A 280 -15.42 19.26 12.08
N VAL A 281 -14.17 19.57 11.74
CA VAL A 281 -13.58 19.22 10.43
C VAL A 281 -13.42 17.71 10.30
N ASN A 282 -13.01 17.00 11.36
CA ASN A 282 -12.90 15.54 11.35
C ASN A 282 -14.25 14.86 11.08
N LYS A 283 -15.33 15.32 11.72
CA LYS A 283 -16.70 14.82 11.50
C LYS A 283 -17.15 15.09 10.06
N PHE A 284 -16.91 16.29 9.55
CA PHE A 284 -17.21 16.67 8.18
C PHE A 284 -16.50 15.76 7.16
N LEU A 285 -15.19 15.56 7.32
CA LEU A 285 -14.39 14.68 6.45
C LEU A 285 -14.92 13.24 6.40
N VAL A 286 -15.30 12.68 7.56
CA VAL A 286 -15.89 11.32 7.62
C VAL A 286 -17.23 11.28 6.91
N LYS A 287 -18.10 12.25 7.18
CA LYS A 287 -19.44 12.31 6.60
C LYS A 287 -19.40 12.39 5.08
N LEU A 288 -18.47 13.18 4.53
CA LEU A 288 -18.30 13.29 3.09
C LEU A 288 -17.80 11.98 2.45
N ILE A 289 -16.75 11.37 2.99
CA ILE A 289 -16.20 10.11 2.46
C ILE A 289 -17.24 8.98 2.47
N LYS A 290 -18.14 8.97 3.46
CA LYS A 290 -19.22 7.97 3.57
C LYS A 290 -20.41 8.22 2.65
N LYS A 291 -20.58 9.43 2.10
CA LYS A 291 -21.70 9.78 1.22
C LYS A 291 -21.46 9.42 -0.26
N GLU A 292 -20.21 9.29 -0.70
CA GLU A 292 -19.85 8.84 -2.07
C GLU A 292 -19.78 7.31 -2.22
#